data_AF-A0A3B9NLL6-F1
#
_entry.id   AF-A0A3B9NLL6-F1
#
_cell.length_a   1.000
_cell.length_b   1.000
_cell.length_c   1.000
_cell.angle_alpha   90.00
_cell.angle_beta   90.00
_cell.angle_gamma   90.00
#
_symmetry.space_group_name_H-M   'P 1'
#
loop_
_entity.id
_entity.type
_entity.pdbx_description
1 polymer ?
#
loop_
_entity_poly.entity_id
_entity_poly.type
_entity_poly.pdbx_seq_one_letter_code
_entity_poly.pdbx_strand_id
1 'polypeptide(L)'
;AHALKGKLSISSQATFETAVHYQMTHSLGLLLVGVLMIVLGVKTPWLTAAWSFTVGIFLFSGSLYGLALLGWRWLGPVTPVGGALFIVGWLALAYGLLTAVSRDAA
;
A
#
# COMPACT_ATOMS: atom_id res chain seq x y z
N ALA A 1 13.05 -11.31 -3.46
CA ALA A 1 14.32 -10.69 -3.01
C ALA A 1 15.53 -11.64 -3.13
N HIS A 2 15.42 -12.90 -2.68
CA HIS A 2 16.58 -13.82 -2.65
C HIS A 2 17.25 -14.09 -4.01
N ALA A 3 16.46 -14.23 -5.09
CA ALA A 3 16.99 -14.48 -6.45
C ALA A 3 17.73 -13.28 -7.10
N LEU A 4 17.58 -12.07 -6.54
CA LEU A 4 18.18 -10.83 -7.06
C LEU A 4 19.40 -10.38 -6.25
N LYS A 5 19.70 -11.07 -5.14
CA LYS A 5 20.81 -10.75 -4.25
C LYS A 5 22.15 -10.90 -5.02
N GLY A 6 22.94 -9.83 -5.06
CA GLY A 6 24.21 -9.79 -5.81
C GLY A 6 24.08 -9.46 -7.31
N LYS A 7 22.87 -9.28 -7.85
CA LYS A 7 22.65 -8.84 -9.25
C LYS A 7 22.37 -7.33 -9.37
N LEU A 8 21.98 -6.70 -8.27
CA LEU A 8 21.69 -5.27 -8.18
C LEU A 8 22.82 -4.55 -7.45
N SER A 9 23.03 -3.27 -7.78
CA SER A 9 23.88 -2.41 -6.94
C SER A 9 23.29 -2.30 -5.53
N ILE A 10 24.13 -2.02 -4.53
CA ILE A 10 23.70 -1.90 -3.12
C ILE A 10 22.51 -0.92 -2.98
N SER A 11 22.57 0.23 -3.66
CA SER A 11 21.49 1.21 -3.67
C SER A 11 20.21 0.67 -4.31
N SER A 12 20.31 -0.03 -5.45
CA SER A 12 19.13 -0.58 -6.13
C SER A 12 18.51 -1.74 -5.34
N GLN A 13 19.31 -2.52 -4.64
CA GLN A 13 18.82 -3.57 -3.75
C GLN A 13 18.02 -2.99 -2.59
N ALA A 14 18.52 -1.94 -1.93
CA ALA A 14 17.80 -1.26 -0.86
C ALA A 14 16.46 -0.65 -1.34
N THR A 15 16.45 -0.06 -2.54
CA THR A 15 15.22 0.45 -3.18
C THR A 15 14.23 -0.68 -3.45
N PHE A 16 14.69 -1.81 -3.99
CA PHE A 16 13.85 -2.98 -4.24
C PHE A 16 13.26 -3.57 -2.94
N GLU A 17 14.06 -3.68 -1.89
CA GLU A 17 13.61 -4.18 -0.59
C GLU A 17 12.55 -3.25 0.01
N THR A 18 12.72 -1.93 -0.13
CA THR A 18 11.70 -0.94 0.27
C THR A 18 10.40 -1.14 -0.52
N ALA A 19 10.49 -1.30 -1.84
CA ALA A 19 9.32 -1.54 -2.70
C ALA A 19 8.51 -2.78 -2.24
N VAL A 20 9.20 -3.89 -1.98
CA VAL A 20 8.61 -5.15 -1.48
C VAL A 20 8.01 -4.98 -0.09
N HIS A 21 8.72 -4.32 0.81
CA HIS A 21 8.24 -4.12 2.18
C HIS A 21 6.95 -3.30 2.19
N TYR A 22 6.92 -2.17 1.47
CA TYR A 22 5.72 -1.35 1.36
C TYR A 22 4.59 -2.08 0.63
N GLN A 23 4.88 -2.85 -0.43
CA GLN A 23 3.84 -3.63 -1.10
C GLN A 23 3.21 -4.63 -0.12
N MET A 24 4.04 -5.40 0.61
CA MET A 24 3.55 -6.40 1.55
C MET A 24 2.67 -5.77 2.64
N THR A 25 3.16 -4.73 3.32
CA THR A 25 2.45 -4.07 4.42
C THR A 25 1.07 -3.55 3.97
N HIS A 26 0.99 -2.90 2.81
CA HIS A 26 -0.28 -2.35 2.31
C HIS A 26 -1.17 -3.42 1.66
N SER A 27 -0.60 -4.51 1.14
CA SER A 27 -1.38 -5.66 0.67
C SER A 27 -2.04 -6.40 1.82
N LEU A 28 -1.37 -6.50 2.98
CA LEU A 28 -1.98 -7.03 4.20
C LEU A 28 -3.10 -6.12 4.70
N GLY A 29 -2.91 -4.79 4.66
CA GLY A 29 -3.98 -3.82 4.91
C GLY A 29 -5.17 -4.00 3.97
N LEU A 30 -4.92 -4.18 2.67
CA LEU A 30 -5.96 -4.43 1.66
C LEU A 30 -6.70 -5.75 1.90
N LEU A 31 -5.99 -6.82 2.28
CA LEU A 31 -6.59 -8.09 2.65
C LEU A 31 -7.52 -7.94 3.85
N LEU A 32 -7.09 -7.21 4.89
CA LEU A 32 -7.91 -6.89 6.06
C LEU A 32 -9.17 -6.12 5.66
N VAL A 33 -9.06 -5.12 4.78
CA VAL A 33 -10.23 -4.39 4.25
C VAL A 33 -11.22 -5.35 3.57
N GLY A 34 -10.73 -6.28 2.74
CA GLY A 34 -11.58 -7.29 2.09
C GLY A 34 -12.32 -8.18 3.09
N VAL A 35 -11.63 -8.65 4.13
CA VAL A 35 -12.25 -9.42 5.22
C VAL A 35 -13.31 -8.61 5.95
N LEU A 36 -13.04 -7.34 6.27
CA LEU A 36 -13.99 -6.46 6.94
C LEU A 36 -15.24 -6.18 6.09
N MET A 37 -15.10 -6.03 4.77
CA MET A 37 -16.24 -5.89 3.87
C MET A 37 -17.13 -7.14 3.83
N ILE A 38 -16.53 -8.33 3.93
CA ILE A 38 -17.27 -9.60 3.97
C ILE A 38 -18.03 -9.73 5.30
N VAL A 39 -17.36 -9.44 6.42
CA VAL A 39 -17.91 -9.68 7.77
C VAL A 39 -18.89 -8.58 8.21
N LEU A 40 -18.58 -7.31 7.92
CA LEU A 40 -19.33 -6.14 8.42
C LEU A 40 -20.12 -5.40 7.33
N GLY A 41 -20.13 -5.95 6.11
CA GLY A 41 -20.72 -5.33 4.93
C GLY A 41 -19.86 -4.22 4.33
N VAL A 42 -20.14 -3.90 3.06
CA VAL A 42 -19.45 -2.84 2.32
C VAL A 42 -19.89 -1.46 2.83
N LYS A 43 -18.91 -0.60 3.12
CA LYS A 43 -19.11 0.79 3.57
C LYS A 43 -18.13 1.71 2.85
N THR A 44 -18.48 2.98 2.72
CA THR A 44 -17.64 3.99 2.03
C THR A 44 -16.20 4.08 2.56
N PRO A 45 -15.93 4.03 3.89
CA PRO A 45 -14.56 4.04 4.40
C PRO A 45 -13.74 2.83 3.93
N TRP A 46 -14.36 1.64 3.86
CA TRP A 46 -13.70 0.44 3.37
C TRP A 46 -13.34 0.54 1.89
N LEU A 47 -14.25 1.07 1.06
CA LEU A 47 -13.98 1.28 -0.36
C LEU A 47 -12.86 2.29 -0.59
N THR A 48 -12.85 3.36 0.21
CA THR A 48 -11.79 4.37 0.20
C THR A 48 -10.45 3.76 0.55
N ALA A 49 -10.40 2.94 1.62
CA ALA A 49 -9.19 2.23 2.02
C ALA A 49 -8.69 1.26 0.94
N ALA A 50 -9.59 0.47 0.34
CA ALA A 50 -9.25 -0.49 -0.69
C ALA A 50 -8.60 0.19 -1.91
N TRP A 51 -9.26 1.19 -2.49
CA TRP A 51 -8.72 1.92 -3.64
C TRP A 51 -7.43 2.64 -3.33
N SER A 52 -7.32 3.24 -2.13
CA SER A 52 -6.13 3.95 -1.70
C SER A 52 -4.93 3.01 -1.57
N PHE A 53 -5.09 1.84 -0.97
CA PHE A 53 -4.01 0.84 -0.92
C PHE A 53 -3.66 0.29 -2.31
N THR A 54 -4.64 -0.05 -3.14
CA THR A 54 -4.38 -0.59 -4.48
C THR A 54 -3.63 0.40 -5.35
N VAL A 55 -4.13 1.63 -5.50
CA VAL A 55 -3.46 2.66 -6.32
C VAL A 55 -2.14 3.07 -5.69
N GLY A 56 -2.08 3.17 -4.35
CA GLY A 56 -0.84 3.43 -3.62
C GLY A 56 0.26 2.40 -3.89
N ILE A 57 -0.07 1.10 -3.94
CA ILE A 57 0.89 0.03 -4.26
C ILE A 57 1.46 0.22 -5.67
N PHE A 58 0.62 0.51 -6.66
CA PHE A 58 1.09 0.73 -8.03
C PHE A 58 1.96 1.98 -8.16
N LEU A 59 1.58 3.09 -7.51
CA LEU A 59 2.32 4.34 -7.60
C LEU A 59 3.60 4.36 -6.76
N PHE A 60 3.59 3.78 -5.55
CA PHE A 60 4.73 3.77 -4.64
C PHE A 60 5.65 2.57 -4.90
N SER A 61 5.15 1.34 -4.76
CA SER A 61 5.99 0.15 -4.92
C SER A 61 6.35 -0.07 -6.39
N GLY A 62 5.40 0.16 -7.30
CA GLY A 62 5.65 0.09 -8.74
C GLY A 62 6.73 1.07 -9.21
N SER A 63 6.73 2.31 -8.70
CA SER A 63 7.76 3.29 -9.06
C SER A 63 9.15 2.85 -8.59
N LEU A 64 9.25 2.35 -7.36
CA LEU A 64 10.51 1.86 -6.79
C LEU A 64 11.01 0.59 -7.49
N TYR A 65 10.12 -0.30 -7.98
CA TYR A 65 10.52 -1.40 -8.85
C TYR A 65 11.10 -0.91 -10.17
N GLY A 66 10.45 0.06 -10.83
CA GLY A 66 10.96 0.66 -12.06
C GLY A 66 12.33 1.33 -11.84
N LEU A 67 12.51 2.02 -10.72
CA LEU A 67 13.80 2.62 -10.36
C LEU A 67 14.88 1.57 -10.12
N ALA A 68 14.59 0.53 -9.34
CA ALA A 68 15.56 -0.49 -8.94
C ALA A 68 15.93 -1.47 -10.05
N LEU A 69 14.96 -1.84 -10.91
CA LEU A 69 15.14 -2.88 -11.93
C LEU A 69 15.45 -2.29 -13.32
N LEU A 70 14.89 -1.12 -13.64
CA LEU A 70 14.95 -0.53 -14.98
C LEU A 70 15.74 0.79 -15.00
N GLY A 71 16.13 1.32 -13.84
CA GLY A 71 16.87 2.59 -13.74
C GLY A 71 16.04 3.83 -14.10
N TRP A 72 14.70 3.73 -14.10
CA TRP A 72 13.79 4.81 -14.50
C TRP A 72 13.70 5.93 -13.46
N ARG A 73 14.64 6.88 -13.51
CA ARG A 73 14.75 7.99 -12.55
C ARG A 73 13.56 8.95 -12.56
N TRP A 74 12.84 9.07 -13.67
CA TRP A 74 11.67 9.95 -13.80
C TRP A 74 10.47 9.49 -12.94
N LEU A 75 10.51 8.27 -12.40
CA LEU A 75 9.48 7.74 -11.50
C LEU A 75 9.60 8.26 -10.05
N GLY A 76 10.71 8.92 -9.69
CA GLY A 76 10.93 9.45 -8.34
C GLY A 76 9.79 10.35 -7.82
N PRO A 77 9.31 11.34 -8.60
CA PRO A 77 8.19 12.21 -8.20
C PRO A 77 6.83 11.52 -8.07
N VAL A 78 6.67 10.29 -8.56
CA VAL A 78 5.41 9.52 -8.45
C VAL A 78 5.26 8.90 -7.05
N THR A 79 6.38 8.56 -6.41
CA THR A 79 6.42 7.88 -5.10
C THR A 79 5.69 8.65 -3.99
N PRO A 80 5.84 9.98 -3.82
CA PRO A 80 5.12 10.74 -2.79
C PRO A 80 3.59 10.64 -2.93
N VAL A 81 3.05 10.56 -4.14
CA VAL A 81 1.61 10.43 -4.38
C VAL A 81 1.12 9.07 -3.87
N GLY A 82 1.85 8.00 -4.15
CA GLY A 82 1.54 6.68 -3.60
C GLY A 82 1.62 6.63 -2.07
N GLY A 83 2.60 7.32 -1.47
CA GLY A 83 2.71 7.45 -0.03
C GLY A 83 1.54 8.20 0.62
N ALA A 84 1.07 9.27 -0.02
CA ALA A 84 -0.12 10.00 0.43
C ALA A 84 -1.38 9.10 0.39
N LEU A 85 -1.53 8.29 -0.66
CA LEU A 85 -2.63 7.32 -0.74
C LEU A 85 -2.55 6.27 0.36
N PHE A 86 -1.36 5.79 0.74
CA PHE A 86 -1.23 4.90 1.89
C PHE A 86 -1.73 5.52 3.19
N ILE A 87 -1.40 6.79 3.45
CA ILE A 87 -1.90 7.53 4.62
C ILE A 87 -3.43 7.60 4.58
N VAL A 88 -4.02 7.99 3.45
CA VAL A 88 -5.48 8.02 3.27
C VAL A 88 -6.09 6.64 3.50
N GLY A 89 -5.46 5.57 3.01
CA GLY A 89 -5.93 4.20 3.18
C GLY A 89 -6.00 3.77 4.64
N TRP A 90 -4.95 4.03 5.41
CA TRP A 90 -4.92 3.73 6.85
C TRP A 90 -5.90 4.58 7.65
N LEU A 91 -6.04 5.87 7.34
CA LEU A 91 -7.02 6.74 7.99
C LEU A 91 -8.46 6.30 7.72
N ALA A 92 -8.76 5.91 6.47
CA ALA A 92 -10.08 5.42 6.10
C ALA A 92 -10.40 4.07 6.76
N LEU A 93 -9.43 3.16 6.87
CA LEU A 93 -9.56 1.90 7.61
C LEU A 93 -9.85 2.18 9.10
N ALA A 94 -9.05 3.04 9.75
CA ALA A 94 -9.24 3.37 11.16
C ALA A 94 -10.61 4.03 11.42
N TYR A 95 -11.00 4.98 10.57
CA TYR A 95 -12.31 5.62 10.66
C TYR A 95 -13.47 4.64 10.46
N GLY A 96 -13.35 3.71 9.50
CA GLY A 96 -14.34 2.65 9.31
C GLY A 96 -14.48 1.76 10.56
N LEU A 97 -13.37 1.42 11.22
CA LEU A 97 -13.38 0.58 12.42
C LEU A 97 -14.04 1.31 13.60
N LEU A 98 -13.65 2.56 13.85
CA LEU A 98 -14.22 3.38 14.93
C LEU A 98 -15.74 3.56 14.78
N THR A 99 -16.20 3.81 13.55
CA THR A 99 -17.63 4.00 13.28
C THR A 99 -18.42 2.69 13.28
N ALA A 100 -17.80 1.56 12.94
CA ALA A 100 -18.44 0.25 13.06
C ALA A 100 -18.70 -0.08 14.55
N VAL A 101 -17.69 0.06 15.41
CA VAL A 101 -17.81 -0.23 16.85
C VAL A 101 -18.84 0.66 17.53
N SER A 102 -18.88 1.95 17.18
CA SER A 102 -19.85 2.89 17.80
C SER A 102 -21.32 2.56 17.52
N ARG A 103 -21.61 1.81 16.44
CA ARG A 103 -22.98 1.42 16.07
C ARG A 103 -23.46 0.18 16.81
N ASP A 104 -22.55 -0.68 17.22
CA ASP A 104 -22.89 -1.91 17.96
C ASP A 104 -23.12 -1.64 19.46
N ALA A 105 -22.69 -0.46 19.95
CA ALA A 105 -22.83 -0.03 21.35
C ALA A 105 -24.11 0.80 21.63
N ALA A 106 -24.91 1.11 20.60
CA ALA A 106 -26.12 1.93 20.68
C ALA A 106 -27.37 1.09 20.35
#